data_AF-A0A182Q1Q7-F1
#
_entry.id   AF-A0A182Q1Q7-F1
#
_cell.length_a   1.000
_cell.length_b   1.000
_cell.length_c   1.000
_cell.angle_alpha   90.00
_cell.angle_beta   90.00
_cell.angle_gamma   90.00
#
_symmetry.space_group_name_H-M   'P 1'
#
loop_
_entity.id
_entity.type
_entity.pdbx_description
1 polymer ?
#
loop_
_entity_poly.entity_id
_entity_poly.type
_entity_poly.pdbx_seq_one_letter_code
_entity_poly.pdbx_strand_id
1 'polypeptide(L)'
;MAERWVRQCIVGYDECGSIGSKPIGQNVFFHPKPILTHWEALALSTWFSEKDTLSNNLSIGSLHPEGVSNYTQLVWARTQFVGCGAASMYGGHLIVCYYYPKGNNVGEKVFTVGRRACTGCPHERASCSHVFRGLCGIGK
;
A
#
# COMPACT_ATOMS: atom_id res chain seq x y z
N MET A 1 5.94 2.17 14.28
CA MET A 1 6.03 3.38 13.43
C MET A 1 4.65 3.96 13.18
N ALA A 2 3.76 3.24 12.48
CA ALA A 2 2.38 3.71 12.20
C ALA A 2 1.60 4.10 13.45
N GLU A 3 1.64 3.26 14.50
CA GLU A 3 1.03 3.60 15.80
C GLU A 3 1.53 4.93 16.38
N ARG A 4 2.85 5.18 16.32
CA ARG A 4 3.45 6.42 16.81
C ARG A 4 3.00 7.62 16.00
N TRP A 5 2.83 7.47 14.68
CA TRP A 5 2.34 8.54 13.82
C TRP A 5 0.89 8.91 14.15
N VAL A 6 -0.01 7.93 14.16
CA VAL A 6 -1.45 8.20 14.40
C VAL A 6 -1.73 8.79 15.79
N ARG A 7 -0.88 8.50 16.79
CA ARG A 7 -0.97 9.10 18.14
C ARG A 7 -0.67 10.60 18.18
N GLN A 8 -0.07 11.17 17.14
CA GLN A 8 0.17 12.61 17.06
C GLN A 8 -1.09 13.40 16.67
N CYS A 9 -2.16 12.72 16.25
CA CYS A 9 -3.40 13.35 15.81
C CYS A 9 -3.21 14.35 14.65
N ILE A 10 -2.28 14.07 13.74
CA ILE A 10 -2.04 14.86 12.53
C ILE A 10 -2.60 14.11 11.33
N VAL A 11 -3.57 14.71 10.63
CA VAL A 11 -4.08 14.16 9.36
C VAL A 11 -3.14 14.61 8.25
N GLY A 12 -2.25 13.73 7.83
CA GLY A 12 -1.28 14.03 6.79
C GLY A 12 -0.23 12.96 6.61
N TYR A 13 0.69 13.23 5.68
CA TYR A 13 1.84 12.37 5.42
C TYR A 13 2.95 12.64 6.45
N ASP A 14 3.72 11.60 6.75
CA ASP A 14 4.88 11.67 7.62
C ASP A 14 6.09 12.19 6.86
N GLU A 15 6.52 13.40 7.19
CA GLU A 15 7.68 14.06 6.58
C GLU A 15 8.98 13.32 6.80
N CYS A 16 9.11 12.54 7.88
CA CYS A 16 10.33 11.77 8.15
C CYS A 16 10.50 10.63 7.13
N GLY A 17 9.41 10.13 6.53
CA GLY A 17 9.36 9.36 5.28
C GLY A 17 10.32 8.16 5.12
N SER A 18 10.99 7.72 6.19
CA SER A 18 12.12 6.79 6.13
C SER A 18 12.39 6.07 7.45
N ILE A 19 12.95 4.86 7.37
CA ILE A 19 13.51 4.10 8.50
C ILE A 19 15.04 4.11 8.34
N GLY A 20 15.73 4.95 9.12
CA GLY A 20 17.14 5.26 8.86
C GLY A 20 17.29 5.97 7.50
N SER A 21 18.14 5.47 6.61
CA SER A 21 18.29 6.01 5.24
C SER A 21 17.32 5.40 4.22
N LYS A 22 16.40 4.54 4.65
CA LYS A 22 15.55 3.75 3.76
C LYS A 22 14.17 4.39 3.61
N PRO A 23 13.78 4.88 2.40
CA PRO A 23 12.48 5.48 2.20
C PRO A 23 11.35 4.45 2.36
N ILE A 24 10.20 4.91 2.88
CA ILE A 24 8.99 4.10 3.07
C ILE A 24 7.81 4.70 2.30
N GLY A 25 6.91 3.85 1.84
CA GLY A 25 5.61 4.26 1.31
C GLY A 25 4.64 4.53 2.45
N GLN A 26 3.60 5.31 2.20
CA GLN A 26 2.56 5.62 3.18
C GLN A 26 1.21 5.77 2.49
N ASN A 27 0.18 5.11 3.05
CA ASN A 27 -1.21 5.41 2.75
C ASN A 27 -1.87 5.99 4.00
N VAL A 28 -2.75 6.96 3.80
CA VAL A 28 -3.48 7.65 4.87
C VAL A 28 -4.97 7.58 4.56
N PHE A 29 -5.78 7.29 5.58
CA PHE A 29 -7.24 7.31 5.48
C PHE A 29 -7.82 7.92 6.75
N PHE A 30 -8.67 8.94 6.58
CA PHE A 30 -9.42 9.53 7.67
C PHE A 30 -10.90 9.31 7.45
N HIS A 31 -11.54 8.59 8.37
CA HIS A 31 -12.98 8.40 8.38
C HIS A 31 -13.62 9.39 9.36
N PRO A 32 -14.48 10.31 8.90
CA PRO A 32 -15.29 11.12 9.79
C PRO A 32 -16.31 10.23 10.51
N LYS A 33 -16.71 10.64 11.73
CA LYS A 33 -17.66 9.98 12.65
C LYS A 33 -18.71 9.06 11.98
N PRO A 34 -19.08 7.92 12.59
CA PRO A 34 -18.65 7.41 13.90
C PRO A 34 -17.30 6.70 13.87
N ILE A 35 -16.72 6.44 15.04
CA ILE A 35 -15.49 5.65 15.17
C ILE A 35 -15.77 4.21 14.68
N LEU A 36 -14.86 3.67 13.88
CA LEU A 36 -14.98 2.33 13.30
C LEU A 36 -14.49 1.27 14.30
N THR A 37 -15.31 0.25 14.57
CA THR A 37 -14.88 -0.95 15.31
C THR A 37 -13.97 -1.84 14.45
N HIS A 38 -14.20 -1.87 13.14
CA HIS A 38 -13.41 -2.58 12.14
C HIS A 38 -13.09 -1.64 10.99
N TRP A 39 -11.88 -1.10 10.97
CA TRP A 39 -11.45 -0.10 9.98
C TRP A 39 -10.76 -0.73 8.77
N GLU A 40 -10.23 -1.95 8.92
CA GLU A 40 -9.31 -2.60 8.00
C GLU A 40 -9.95 -2.76 6.61
N ALA A 41 -11.14 -3.35 6.57
CA ALA A 41 -11.85 -3.58 5.31
C ALA A 41 -12.22 -2.25 4.63
N LEU A 42 -12.63 -1.24 5.38
CA LEU A 42 -13.02 0.06 4.81
C LEU A 42 -11.81 0.82 4.27
N ALA A 43 -10.71 0.91 5.03
CA ALA A 43 -9.49 1.57 4.59
C ALA A 43 -8.92 0.89 3.34
N LEU A 44 -8.82 -0.45 3.36
CA LEU A 44 -8.30 -1.23 2.23
C LEU A 44 -9.19 -1.10 0.99
N SER A 45 -10.51 -1.22 1.13
CA SER A 45 -11.45 -1.07 0.00
C SER A 45 -11.43 0.34 -0.58
N THR A 46 -11.35 1.37 0.27
CA THR A 46 -11.24 2.76 -0.17
C THR A 46 -9.98 2.95 -1.03
N TRP A 47 -8.81 2.59 -0.51
CA TRP A 47 -7.56 2.69 -1.26
C TRP A 47 -7.56 1.81 -2.52
N PHE A 48 -8.13 0.61 -2.45
CA PHE A 48 -8.17 -0.30 -3.60
C PHE A 48 -9.11 0.17 -4.72
N SER A 49 -10.20 0.87 -4.36
CA SER A 49 -11.18 1.40 -5.32
C SER A 49 -10.64 2.51 -6.21
N GLU A 50 -9.52 3.13 -5.85
CA GLU A 50 -8.85 4.12 -6.71
C GLU A 50 -8.50 3.54 -8.09
N LYS A 51 -8.35 2.20 -8.19
CA LYS A 51 -8.17 1.52 -9.48
C LYS A 51 -9.26 1.86 -10.51
N ASP A 52 -10.46 2.16 -10.07
CA ASP A 52 -11.61 2.43 -10.94
C ASP A 52 -11.52 3.81 -11.61
N THR A 53 -10.64 4.69 -11.10
CA THR A 53 -10.29 5.96 -11.74
C THR A 53 -9.24 5.80 -12.84
N LEU A 54 -8.54 4.66 -12.89
CA LEU A 54 -7.62 4.32 -13.97
C LEU A 54 -8.43 3.95 -15.21
N SER A 55 -8.57 4.86 -16.18
CA SER A 55 -9.08 4.48 -17.50
C SER A 55 -8.21 3.37 -18.11
N ASN A 56 -8.81 2.47 -18.89
CA ASN A 56 -8.28 1.19 -19.41
C ASN A 56 -6.93 1.21 -20.18
N ASN A 57 -6.19 2.33 -20.20
CA ASN A 57 -4.99 2.54 -21.01
C ASN A 57 -3.74 2.88 -20.20
N LEU A 58 -3.59 2.33 -19.00
CA LEU A 58 -2.33 2.40 -18.28
C LEU A 58 -1.52 1.14 -18.54
N SER A 59 -0.72 1.22 -19.61
CA SER A 59 0.61 0.62 -19.57
C SER A 59 1.32 1.26 -18.38
N ILE A 60 1.21 0.61 -17.22
CA ILE A 60 1.77 0.99 -15.93
C ILE A 60 3.26 1.32 -16.12
N GLY A 61 3.57 2.60 -16.24
CA GLY A 61 4.89 3.11 -16.64
C GLY A 61 4.94 4.64 -16.66
N SER A 62 3.81 5.30 -16.91
CA SER A 62 3.63 6.75 -16.72
C SER A 62 2.47 7.02 -15.77
N LEU A 63 2.65 6.76 -14.48
CA LEU A 63 1.68 7.21 -13.48
C LEU A 63 1.88 8.71 -13.25
N HIS A 64 0.87 9.51 -13.61
CA HIS A 64 0.62 10.76 -12.89
C HIS A 64 0.04 10.38 -11.51
N PRO A 65 0.67 10.78 -10.39
CA PRO A 65 0.34 10.25 -9.05
C PRO A 65 -1.03 10.67 -8.48
N GLU A 66 -1.72 11.60 -9.13
CA GLU A 66 -2.95 12.22 -8.62
C GLU A 66 -4.11 11.19 -8.63
N GLY A 67 -4.53 10.77 -7.44
CA GLY A 67 -5.77 10.00 -7.22
C GLY A 67 -5.66 8.47 -7.20
N VAL A 68 -4.48 7.89 -7.46
CA VAL A 68 -4.29 6.41 -7.54
C VAL A 68 -3.11 5.87 -6.74
N SER A 69 -2.45 6.76 -6.00
CA SER A 69 -1.22 6.45 -5.28
C SER A 69 -1.41 5.44 -4.16
N ASN A 70 -2.58 5.41 -3.51
CA ASN A 70 -2.82 4.43 -2.45
C ASN A 70 -3.02 3.04 -3.06
N TYR A 71 -3.79 2.94 -4.15
CA TYR A 71 -3.95 1.68 -4.89
C TYR A 71 -2.61 1.15 -5.40
N THR A 72 -1.83 1.98 -6.09
CA THR A 72 -0.56 1.53 -6.67
C THR A 72 0.44 1.10 -5.62
N GLN A 73 0.41 1.72 -4.42
CA GLN A 73 1.23 1.27 -3.30
C GLN A 73 0.77 -0.09 -2.74
N LEU A 74 -0.55 -0.36 -2.69
CA LEU A 74 -1.08 -1.65 -2.24
C LEU A 74 -0.66 -2.81 -3.15
N VAL A 75 -0.64 -2.58 -4.48
CA VAL A 75 -0.32 -3.61 -5.47
C VAL A 75 1.14 -3.56 -5.96
N TRP A 76 2.01 -2.81 -5.28
CA TRP A 76 3.40 -2.67 -5.67
C TRP A 76 4.19 -3.97 -5.44
N ALA A 77 4.58 -4.66 -6.52
CA ALA A 77 5.15 -6.01 -6.47
C ALA A 77 6.45 -6.10 -5.67
N ARG A 78 7.22 -5.01 -5.58
CA ARG A 78 8.47 -4.97 -4.82
C ARG A 78 8.28 -4.69 -3.34
N THR A 79 7.10 -4.24 -2.90
CA THR A 79 6.80 -4.01 -1.49
C THR A 79 6.65 -5.36 -0.78
N GLN A 80 7.30 -5.49 0.37
CA GLN A 80 7.42 -6.78 1.08
C GLN A 80 6.84 -6.75 2.49
N PHE A 81 6.80 -5.57 3.10
CA PHE A 81 6.41 -5.36 4.49
C PHE A 81 5.39 -4.23 4.54
N VAL A 82 4.37 -4.43 5.37
CA VAL A 82 3.37 -3.43 5.69
C VAL A 82 3.20 -3.36 7.21
N GLY A 83 3.03 -2.16 7.74
CA GLY A 83 2.72 -1.94 9.14
C GLY A 83 1.72 -0.80 9.27
N CYS A 84 0.55 -1.09 9.84
CA CYS A 84 -0.53 -0.12 9.98
C CYS A 84 -0.77 0.25 11.45
N GLY A 85 -1.39 1.41 11.65
CA GLY A 85 -1.83 1.92 12.94
C GLY A 85 -3.09 2.73 12.75
N ALA A 86 -3.95 2.72 13.76
CA ALA A 86 -5.17 3.51 13.76
C ALA A 86 -5.36 4.20 15.12
N ALA A 87 -5.96 5.39 15.10
CA ALA A 87 -6.31 6.14 16.30
C ALA A 87 -7.60 6.92 16.12
N SER A 88 -8.41 7.00 17.18
CA SER A 88 -9.56 7.90 17.24
C SER A 88 -9.09 9.33 17.50
N MET A 89 -9.48 10.27 16.64
CA MET A 89 -9.11 11.68 16.77
C MET A 89 -10.19 12.59 16.17
N TYR A 90 -10.43 13.74 16.79
CA TYR A 90 -11.49 14.68 16.40
C TYR A 90 -12.88 14.03 16.23
N GLY A 91 -13.10 12.93 16.96
CA GLY A 91 -14.28 12.06 16.89
C GLY A 91 -14.36 11.15 15.66
N GLY A 92 -13.45 11.29 14.68
CA GLY A 92 -13.26 10.35 13.58
C GLY A 92 -12.20 9.30 13.89
N HIS A 93 -11.77 8.60 12.83
CA HIS A 93 -10.77 7.54 12.90
C HIS A 93 -9.69 7.77 11.84
N LEU A 94 -8.44 7.96 12.27
CA LEU A 94 -7.27 8.06 11.39
C LEU A 94 -6.59 6.71 11.29
N ILE A 95 -6.32 6.27 10.08
CA ILE A 95 -5.61 5.04 9.74
C ILE A 95 -4.40 5.42 8.89
N VAL A 96 -3.24 4.88 9.23
CA VAL A 96 -2.01 5.02 8.45
C VAL A 96 -1.32 3.67 8.29
N CYS A 97 -0.92 3.35 7.06
CA CYS A 97 -0.12 2.18 6.75
C CYS A 97 1.20 2.60 6.10
N TYR A 98 2.31 2.05 6.60
CA TYR A 98 3.63 2.19 5.99
C TYR A 98 4.01 0.94 5.20
N TYR A 99 4.77 1.13 4.13
CA TYR A 99 5.16 0.09 3.18
C TYR A 99 6.67 0.10 2.94
N TYR A 100 7.29 -1.09 2.97
CA TYR A 100 8.72 -1.23 2.67
C TYR A 100 9.01 -2.48 1.82
N PRO A 101 9.90 -2.43 0.81
CA PRO A 101 10.40 -1.23 0.14
C PRO A 101 9.28 -0.28 -0.33
N LYS A 102 9.58 1.02 -0.39
CA LYS A 102 8.67 2.05 -0.89
C LYS A 102 8.27 1.78 -2.33
N GLY A 103 6.98 1.88 -2.62
CA GLY A 103 6.43 1.89 -3.97
C GLY A 103 6.23 3.30 -4.51
N ASN A 104 5.49 3.43 -5.61
CA ASN A 104 5.22 4.71 -6.27
C ASN A 104 6.50 5.47 -6.65
N ASN A 105 7.55 4.75 -7.00
CA ASN A 105 8.79 5.35 -7.50
C ASN A 105 8.56 5.78 -8.95
N VAL A 106 8.86 7.04 -9.25
CA VAL A 106 8.68 7.62 -10.60
C VAL A 106 9.53 6.83 -11.61
N GLY A 107 8.92 6.43 -12.72
CA GLY A 107 9.56 5.64 -13.77
C GLY A 107 9.66 4.13 -13.50
N GLU A 108 9.27 3.66 -12.31
CA GLU A 108 9.20 2.23 -12.02
C GLU A 108 7.80 1.66 -12.30
N LYS A 109 7.76 0.38 -12.67
CA LYS A 109 6.50 -0.35 -12.88
C LYS A 109 5.96 -0.85 -11.53
N VAL A 110 4.64 -0.70 -11.32
CA VAL A 110 3.95 -1.21 -10.12
C VAL A 110 4.12 -2.73 -10.00
N PHE A 111 3.92 -3.45 -11.10
CA PHE A 111 4.19 -4.87 -11.22
C PHE A 111 4.54 -5.21 -12.67
N THR A 112 5.16 -6.38 -12.88
CA THR A 112 5.46 -6.86 -14.23
C THR A 112 4.34 -7.78 -14.70
N VAL A 113 3.77 -7.47 -15.86
CA VAL A 113 2.77 -8.34 -16.51
C VAL A 113 3.50 -9.55 -17.11
N GLY A 114 3.08 -10.74 -16.73
CA GLY A 114 3.61 -12.02 -17.23
C GLY A 114 2.52 -12.90 -17.83
N ARG A 115 2.92 -13.92 -18.61
CA ARG A 115 1.98 -14.87 -19.23
C ARG A 115 1.25 -15.75 -18.21
N ARG A 116 1.90 -16.06 -17.08
CA ARG A 116 1.35 -16.84 -15.97
C ARG A 116 1.79 -16.22 -14.65
N ALA A 117 1.01 -16.45 -13.61
CA ALA A 117 1.41 -16.17 -12.24
C ALA A 117 2.79 -16.78 -11.93
N CYS A 118 3.56 -16.10 -11.08
CA CYS A 118 4.82 -16.60 -10.52
C CYS A 118 5.98 -16.82 -11.52
N THR A 119 5.83 -16.49 -12.81
CA THR A 119 6.94 -16.62 -13.78
C THR A 119 8.07 -15.60 -13.58
N GLY A 120 7.82 -14.56 -12.78
CA GLY A 120 8.79 -13.50 -12.46
C GLY A 120 9.09 -13.40 -10.96
N CYS A 121 8.91 -14.50 -10.19
CA CYS A 121 9.26 -14.47 -8.77
C CYS A 121 10.77 -14.27 -8.58
N PRO A 122 11.19 -13.43 -7.62
CA PRO A 122 12.61 -13.21 -7.36
C PRO A 122 13.21 -14.47 -6.73
N HIS A 123 14.52 -14.64 -6.86
CA HIS A 123 15.22 -15.86 -6.45
C HIS A 123 15.03 -16.16 -4.95
N GLU A 124 15.06 -15.13 -4.11
CA GLU A 124 14.82 -15.22 -2.67
C GLU A 124 13.39 -15.64 -2.29
N ARG A 125 12.44 -15.57 -3.23
CA ARG A 125 11.02 -15.92 -3.04
C ARG A 125 10.47 -16.70 -4.23
N ALA A 126 11.26 -17.64 -4.75
CA ALA A 126 10.95 -18.34 -6.01
C ALA A 126 9.66 -19.19 -5.97
N SER A 127 9.23 -19.61 -4.79
CA SER A 127 8.02 -20.42 -4.64
C SER A 127 6.75 -19.64 -4.93
N CYS A 128 5.88 -20.22 -5.74
CA CYS A 128 4.52 -19.70 -5.95
C CYS A 128 3.63 -20.10 -4.78
N SER A 129 2.93 -19.14 -4.19
CA SER A 129 2.09 -19.39 -3.02
C SER A 129 0.91 -20.30 -3.35
N HIS A 130 0.75 -21.35 -2.54
CA HIS A 130 -0.40 -22.26 -2.62
C HIS A 130 -1.66 -21.68 -1.98
N VAL A 131 -1.49 -20.77 -1.01
CA VAL A 131 -2.58 -20.10 -0.29
C VAL A 131 -3.05 -18.88 -1.09
N PHE A 132 -2.10 -18.03 -1.49
CA PHE A 132 -2.36 -16.81 -2.25
C PHE A 132 -1.88 -16.97 -3.69
N ARG A 133 -2.70 -17.63 -4.51
CA ARG A 133 -2.40 -17.85 -5.92
C ARG A 133 -2.05 -16.53 -6.59
N GLY A 134 -0.92 -16.49 -7.31
CA GLY A 134 -0.42 -15.26 -7.93
C GLY A 134 0.71 -14.56 -7.18
N LEU A 135 0.96 -14.91 -5.91
CA LEU A 135 2.01 -14.31 -5.09
C LEU A 135 3.25 -15.20 -4.94
N CYS A 136 4.40 -14.57 -4.78
CA CYS A 136 5.69 -15.20 -4.56
C CYS A 136 6.02 -15.34 -3.06
N GLY A 137 6.79 -16.37 -2.69
CA GLY A 137 7.47 -16.46 -1.40
C GLY A 137 6.78 -17.24 -0.29
N ILE A 138 5.60 -17.83 -0.53
CA ILE A 138 4.96 -18.75 0.43
C ILE A 138 4.96 -20.16 -0.17
N GLY A 139 6.15 -20.74 -0.30
CA GLY A 139 6.30 -22.19 -0.47
C GLY A 139 6.04 -22.87 0.87
N LYS A 140 5.50 -24.10 0.83
CA LYS A 140 5.15 -24.90 2.01
C LYS A 140 6.18 -24.86 3.14
#